data_AF-A0A2M8NMB7-F1
#
_entry.id   AF-A0A2M8NMB7-F1
#
_cell.length_a   1.000
_cell.length_b   1.000
_cell.length_c   1.000
_cell.angle_alpha   90.00
_cell.angle_beta   90.00
_cell.angle_gamma   90.00
#
_symmetry.space_group_name_H-M   'P 1'
#
loop_
_entity.id
_entity.type
_entity.pdbx_description
1 polymer ?
#
loop_
_entity_poly.entity_id
_entity_poly.type
_entity_poly.pdbx_seq_one_letter_code
_entity_poly.pdbx_strand_id
1 'polypeptide(L)' 'YNTYLNRGLPPGPIANPSLSAMQAAINPRQTPFFFFRADCRRDGRHDFSITYDEHRTLC' A
#
# COMPACT_ATOMS: atom_id res chain seq x y z
N TYR A 1 -9.86 11.30 -7.97
CA TYR A 1 -9.63 10.83 -6.59
C TYR A 1 -9.93 9.36 -6.41
N ASN A 2 -11.06 8.83 -6.90
CA ASN A 2 -11.33 7.39 -6.85
C ASN A 2 -10.35 6.58 -7.72
N THR A 3 -9.37 5.95 -7.08
CA THR A 3 -8.32 5.13 -7.72
C THR A 3 -8.78 3.73 -8.12
N TYR A 4 -9.99 3.30 -7.75
CA TYR A 4 -10.59 2.07 -8.28
C TYR A 4 -11.05 2.26 -9.73
N LEU A 5 -11.50 3.46 -10.09
CA LEU A 5 -12.04 3.77 -11.43
C LEU A 5 -11.01 4.44 -12.34
N ASN A 6 -10.04 5.15 -11.77
CA ASN A 6 -9.07 5.96 -12.52
C ASN A 6 -7.66 5.43 -12.24
N ARG A 7 -6.90 5.14 -13.31
CA ARG A 7 -5.51 4.67 -13.20
C ARG A 7 -4.56 5.82 -12.88
N GLY A 8 -3.49 5.53 -12.15
CA GLY A 8 -2.45 6.50 -11.78
C GLY A 8 -2.74 7.24 -10.47
N LEU A 9 -2.03 8.34 -10.24
CA LEU A 9 -2.19 9.17 -9.05
C LEU A 9 -3.42 10.09 -9.17
N PRO A 10 -4.07 10.46 -8.05
CA PRO A 10 -5.10 11.50 -8.06
C PRO A 10 -4.53 12.87 -8.47
N PRO A 11 -5.37 13.83 -8.90
CA PRO A 11 -4.92 15.17 -9.32
C PRO A 11 -4.18 15.98 -8.24
N GLY A 12 -4.34 15.62 -6.97
CA GLY A 12 -3.69 16.26 -5.84
C GLY A 12 -3.68 15.35 -4.59
N PRO A 13 -2.96 15.75 -3.53
CA PRO A 13 -2.91 14.99 -2.28
C PRO A 13 -4.28 14.97 -1.58
N ILE A 14 -4.54 13.90 -0.83
CA ILE A 14 -5.77 13.75 -0.05
C ILE A 14 -5.62 14.22 1.41
N ALA A 15 -4.39 14.38 1.88
CA ALA A 15 -4.06 14.76 3.26
C ALA A 15 -2.64 15.36 3.33
N ASN A 16 -2.30 15.89 4.50
CA ASN A 16 -0.95 16.39 4.80
C ASN A 16 -0.05 15.21 5.24
N PRO A 17 1.01 14.87 4.49
CA PRO A 17 1.88 13.75 4.84
C PRO A 17 2.82 14.10 6.01
N SER A 18 3.16 13.10 6.81
CA SER A 18 4.25 13.21 7.78
C SER A 18 5.62 13.22 7.07
N LEU A 19 6.67 13.60 7.79
CA LEU A 19 8.05 13.51 7.28
C LEU A 19 8.42 12.07 6.88
N SER A 20 8.02 11.08 7.69
CA SER A 20 8.28 9.67 7.39
C SER A 20 7.57 9.20 6.11
N ALA A 21 6.34 9.67 5.85
CA ALA A 21 5.62 9.36 4.62
C ALA A 21 6.30 9.99 3.39
N MET A 22 6.77 11.24 3.49
CA MET A 22 7.53 11.88 2.42
C MET A 22 8.84 11.14 2.11
N GLN A 23 9.57 10.72 3.14
CA GLN A 23 10.80 9.95 2.96
C GLN A 23 10.55 8.59 2.29
N ALA A 24 9.47 7.90 2.67
CA ALA A 24 9.09 6.62 2.05
C ALA A 24 8.69 6.77 0.58
N ALA A 25 8.05 7.90 0.21
CA ALA A 25 7.68 8.19 -1.17
C ALA A 25 8.91 8.49 -2.05
N ILE A 26 9.92 9.19 -1.52
CA ILE A 26 11.14 9.56 -2.25
C ILE A 26 12.14 8.39 -2.30
N ASN A 27 12.24 7.61 -1.23
CA ASN A 27 13.18 6.50 -1.10
C ASN A 27 12.46 5.18 -0.76
N PRO A 28 11.66 4.63 -1.68
CA PRO A 28 10.95 3.39 -1.43
C PRO A 28 11.93 2.20 -1.37
N ARG A 29 11.60 1.21 -0.54
CA ARG A 29 12.32 -0.08 -0.57
C ARG A 29 11.98 -0.81 -1.87
N GLN A 30 12.99 -1.30 -2.56
CA GLN A 30 12.77 -2.19 -3.71
C GLN A 30 12.26 -3.54 -3.21
N THR A 31 11.04 -3.88 -3.61
CA THR A 31 10.39 -5.15 -3.26
C THR A 31 9.53 -5.61 -4.45
N PRO A 32 9.24 -6.91 -4.56
CA PRO A 32 8.37 -7.43 -5.61
C PRO A 32 6.87 -7.36 -5.25
N PHE A 33 6.50 -6.76 -4.12
CA PHE A 33 5.13 -6.80 -3.62
C PHE A 33 4.20 -5.86 -4.39
N PHE A 34 3.02 -6.38 -4.74
CA PHE A 34 1.96 -5.60 -5.39
C PHE A 34 0.73 -5.41 -4.50
N PHE A 35 0.54 -6.27 -3.50
CA PHE A 35 -0.62 -6.25 -2.62
C PHE A 35 -0.21 -6.21 -1.16
N PHE A 36 -1.05 -5.60 -0.34
CA PHE A 36 -0.93 -5.61 1.12
C PHE A 36 -2.31 -5.72 1.77
N ARG A 37 -2.38 -6.31 2.96
CA ARG A 37 -3.57 -6.39 3.81
C ARG A 37 -3.17 -6.19 5.27
N ALA A 38 -4.03 -5.60 6.09
CA ALA A 38 -3.82 -5.61 7.53
C ALA A 38 -3.85 -7.06 8.05
N ASP A 39 -2.89 -7.43 8.90
CA ASP A 39 -2.81 -8.76 9.50
C ASP A 39 -4.01 -8.96 10.45
N CYS A 40 -4.88 -9.92 10.13
CA CYS A 40 -6.08 -10.20 10.93
C CYS A 40 -5.78 -10.89 12.28
N ARG A 41 -4.53 -11.27 12.54
CA ARG A 41 -4.10 -11.99 13.75
C ARG A 41 -3.34 -11.09 14.72
N ARG A 42 -2.73 -10.00 14.24
CA ARG A 42 -1.89 -9.10 15.03
C ARG A 42 -2.13 -7.65 14.64
N ASP A 43 -2.67 -6.89 15.58
CA ASP A 43 -2.88 -5.46 15.39
C ASP A 43 -1.56 -4.73 15.10
N GLY A 44 -1.65 -3.75 14.19
CA GLY A 44 -0.52 -2.91 13.78
C GLY A 44 0.46 -3.57 12.79
N ARG A 45 0.15 -4.76 12.25
CA ARG A 45 0.96 -5.41 11.21
C ARG A 45 0.23 -5.51 9.87
N HIS A 46 1.01 -5.67 8.81
CA HIS A 46 0.53 -5.85 7.44
C HIS A 46 1.22 -7.06 6.82
N ASP A 47 0.43 -7.85 6.10
CA ASP A 47 0.91 -8.91 5.22
C ASP A 47 1.05 -8.37 3.79
N PHE A 48 2.09 -8.82 3.08
CA PHE A 48 2.40 -8.41 1.72
C PHE A 48 2.46 -9.62 0.79
N SER A 49 2.01 -9.48 -0.45
CA SER A 49 2.07 -10.53 -1.47
C SER A 49 2.38 -10.01 -2.86
N ILE A 50 2.85 -10.90 -3.71
CA ILE A 50 3.26 -10.60 -5.10
C ILE A 50 2.08 -10.85 -6.02
N THR A 51 1.38 -11.97 -5.84
CA THR A 51 0.27 -12.36 -6.70
C THR A 51 -1.09 -12.08 -6.06
N TYR A 52 -2.10 -11.97 -6.91
CA TYR A 52 -3.48 -11.80 -6.46
C TYR A 52 -4.00 -13.06 -5.73
N ASP A 53 -3.60 -14.25 -6.17
CA ASP A 53 -3.99 -15.50 -5.52
C ASP A 53 -3.40 -15.61 -4.11
N GLU A 54 -2.11 -15.26 -3.94
CA GLU A 54 -1.50 -15.14 -2.61
C GLU A 54 -2.30 -14.14 -1.75
N HIS A 55 -2.60 -12.96 -2.30
CA HIS A 55 -3.34 -11.92 -1.57
C HIS A 55 -4.69 -12.42 -1.04
N ARG A 56 -5.40 -13.25 -1.81
CA ARG A 56 -6.70 -13.82 -1.41
C ARG A 56 -6.59 -14.86 -0.31
N THR A 57 -5.43 -15.49 -0.14
CA THR A 57 -5.16 -16.44 0.94
C THR A 57 -4.65 -15.76 2.22
N LEU A 58 -4.18 -14.51 2.11
CA LEU A 58 -3.88 -13.70 3.30
C LEU A 58 -5.15 -13.58 4.14
N CYS A 59 -4.97 -13.78 5.44
CA CYS A 59 -6.02 -13.96 6.44
C CYS A 59 -7.10 -12.90 6.31
#